data_AF-B2BYC1-F1
#
_entry.id   AF-B2BYC1-F1
#
_cell.length_a   1.000
_cell.length_b   1.000
_cell.length_c   1.000
_cell.angle_alpha   90.00
_cell.angle_beta   90.00
_cell.angle_gamma   90.00
#
_symmetry.space_group_name_H-M   'P 1'
#
loop_
_entity.id
_entity.type
_entity.pdbx_description
1 polymer ?
#
loop_
_entity_poly.entity_id
_entity_poly.type
_entity_poly.pdbx_seq_one_letter_code
_entity_poly.pdbx_strand_id
1 'polypeptide(L)'
;LQLNTVLSSKEDIENAVDILTQNIYRAASASTPSEPICPRSYGIVLTREARELIKTKRCLRRKAIRTQDPWHRILWSRAAKQLKIILRELRSDYFEQKFACLDANYSLWKCTKALKLQPPRWVPVRCPGGEFAKAEGFAFGFHLEDRFTPYDFATTEQIRETHQYLQMPLQMSWPFKPIRIE
;
A
#
# COMPACT_ATOMS: atom_id res chain seq x y z
N LEU A 1 12.16 -41.11 -0.98
CA LEU A 1 13.26 -41.27 -0.01
C LEU A 1 13.38 -42.76 0.30
N GLN A 2 14.51 -43.39 -0.02
CA GLN A 2 14.83 -44.74 0.46
C GLN A 2 15.31 -44.59 1.91
N LEU A 3 14.48 -45.01 2.87
CA LEU A 3 14.74 -44.86 4.31
C LEU A 3 15.20 -46.17 4.96
N ASN A 4 15.25 -47.26 4.19
CA ASN A 4 15.64 -48.60 4.68
C ASN A 4 16.99 -48.99 4.10
N THR A 5 18.07 -48.49 4.70
CA THR A 5 19.44 -48.97 4.44
C THR A 5 19.83 -49.93 5.54
N VAL A 6 20.30 -51.12 5.17
CA VAL A 6 20.82 -52.11 6.13
C VAL A 6 22.18 -51.60 6.62
N LEU A 7 22.39 -51.54 7.94
CA LEU A 7 23.59 -50.99 8.57
C LEU A 7 24.48 -52.13 9.13
N SER A 8 24.79 -53.12 8.31
CA SER A 8 25.50 -54.32 8.78
C SER A 8 27.02 -54.19 8.71
N SER A 9 27.55 -53.31 7.86
CA SER A 9 28.99 -53.05 7.70
C SER A 9 29.38 -51.62 8.08
N LYS A 10 30.67 -51.39 8.37
CA LYS A 10 31.22 -50.03 8.57
C LYS A 10 31.03 -49.15 7.33
N GLU A 11 31.28 -49.69 6.13
CA GLU A 11 30.99 -49.00 4.87
C GLU A 11 29.51 -48.61 4.71
N ASP A 12 28.58 -49.42 5.24
CA ASP A 12 27.14 -49.10 5.15
C ASP A 12 26.80 -47.88 6.02
N ILE A 13 27.48 -47.73 7.15
CA ILE A 13 27.32 -46.59 8.06
C ILE A 13 27.82 -45.31 7.39
N GLU A 14 29.02 -45.34 6.78
CA GLU A 14 29.58 -44.18 6.07
C GLU A 14 28.70 -43.78 4.88
N ASN A 15 28.23 -44.75 4.09
CA ASN A 15 27.31 -44.49 2.99
C ASN A 15 25.98 -43.90 3.45
N ALA A 16 25.43 -44.37 4.59
CA ALA A 16 24.21 -43.82 5.16
C ALA A 16 24.39 -42.37 5.64
N VAL A 17 25.55 -42.04 6.21
CA VAL A 17 25.92 -40.67 6.62
C VAL A 17 26.04 -39.75 5.40
N ASP A 18 26.67 -40.19 4.32
CA ASP A 18 26.77 -39.44 3.07
C ASP A 18 25.42 -39.21 2.42
N ILE A 19 24.55 -40.22 2.39
CA ILE A 19 23.18 -40.09 1.88
C ILE A 19 22.39 -39.10 2.73
N LEU A 20 22.50 -39.18 4.06
CA LEU A 20 21.83 -38.29 4.99
C LEU A 20 22.29 -36.83 4.80
N THR A 21 23.59 -36.59 4.75
CA THR A 21 24.16 -35.25 4.58
C THR A 21 23.80 -34.65 3.22
N GLN A 22 23.85 -35.43 2.14
CA GLN A 22 23.38 -34.98 0.82
C GLN A 22 21.89 -34.67 0.82
N ASN A 23 21.07 -35.47 1.50
CA ASN A 23 19.63 -35.22 1.61
C ASN A 23 19.34 -33.95 2.40
N ILE A 24 20.04 -33.72 3.51
CA ILE A 24 19.94 -32.46 4.28
C ILE A 24 20.35 -31.29 3.39
N TYR A 25 21.46 -31.38 2.67
CA TYR A 25 21.92 -30.33 1.77
C TYR A 25 20.91 -30.03 0.66
N ARG A 26 20.36 -31.07 0.02
CA ARG A 26 19.34 -30.93 -1.03
C ARG A 26 18.05 -30.35 -0.48
N ALA A 27 17.60 -30.81 0.69
CA ALA A 27 16.41 -30.29 1.35
C ALA A 27 16.59 -28.84 1.77
N ALA A 28 17.74 -28.49 2.34
CA ALA A 28 18.09 -27.11 2.69
C ALA A 28 18.16 -26.22 1.44
N SER A 29 18.77 -26.70 0.36
CA SER A 29 18.85 -25.97 -0.92
C SER A 29 17.47 -25.77 -1.55
N ALA A 30 16.60 -26.78 -1.52
CA ALA A 30 15.22 -26.68 -2.02
C ALA A 30 14.32 -25.81 -1.13
N SER A 31 14.60 -25.77 0.18
CA SER A 31 13.84 -24.99 1.16
C SER A 31 14.37 -23.57 1.36
N THR A 32 15.57 -23.26 0.84
CA THR A 32 16.12 -21.91 0.80
C THR A 32 15.61 -21.28 -0.48
N PRO A 33 14.58 -20.41 -0.44
CA PRO A 33 14.14 -19.73 -1.64
C PRO A 33 15.29 -18.88 -2.16
N SER A 34 15.85 -19.26 -3.32
CA SER A 34 16.62 -18.35 -4.18
C SER A 34 15.64 -17.43 -4.91
N GLU A 35 14.68 -16.88 -4.19
CA GLU A 35 13.79 -15.90 -4.79
C GLU A 35 14.61 -14.62 -5.01
N PRO A 36 14.55 -14.04 -6.21
CA PRO A 36 15.10 -12.70 -6.40
C PRO A 36 14.48 -11.81 -5.32
N ILE A 37 15.30 -11.00 -4.64
CA ILE A 37 14.82 -10.07 -3.62
C ILE A 37 13.84 -9.12 -4.30
N CYS A 38 12.55 -9.45 -4.25
CA CYS A 38 11.55 -8.66 -4.90
C CYS A 38 11.40 -7.38 -4.09
N PRO A 39 11.61 -6.20 -4.69
CA PRO A 39 11.49 -4.95 -3.96
C PRO A 39 10.05 -4.81 -3.45
N ARG A 40 9.88 -4.87 -2.12
CA ARG A 40 8.61 -4.60 -1.40
C ARG A 40 8.17 -3.14 -1.53
N SER A 41 9.04 -2.27 -2.06
CA SER A 41 8.72 -0.86 -2.29
C SER A 41 7.59 -0.71 -3.31
N TYR A 42 6.55 0.01 -2.89
CA TYR A 42 5.49 0.50 -3.77
C TYR A 42 6.01 1.74 -4.52
N GLY A 43 6.69 1.52 -5.65
CA GLY A 43 7.06 2.58 -6.60
C GLY A 43 8.57 2.75 -6.85
N ILE A 44 8.87 3.58 -7.86
CA ILE A 44 10.23 3.88 -8.32
C ILE A 44 10.93 4.74 -7.25
N VAL A 45 12.02 4.23 -6.69
CA VAL A 45 12.86 4.96 -5.72
C VAL A 45 13.78 5.91 -6.48
N LEU A 46 13.73 7.20 -6.14
CA LEU A 46 14.59 8.20 -6.77
C LEU A 46 16.00 8.18 -6.16
N THR A 47 17.01 8.05 -7.02
CA THR A 47 18.42 8.20 -6.66
C THR A 47 18.70 9.61 -6.12
N ARG A 48 19.81 9.75 -5.39
CA ARG A 48 20.27 11.05 -4.89
C ARG A 48 20.45 12.05 -6.05
N GLU A 49 21.08 11.58 -7.13
CA GLU A 49 21.29 12.37 -8.34
C GLU A 49 19.98 12.87 -8.96
N ALA A 50 18.98 11.99 -9.12
CA ALA A 50 17.67 12.39 -9.64
C ALA A 50 17.00 13.47 -8.77
N ARG A 51 17.11 13.36 -7.44
CA ARG A 51 16.60 14.36 -6.50
C ARG A 51 17.32 15.70 -6.63
N GLU A 52 18.63 15.69 -6.78
CA GLU A 52 19.44 16.89 -7.02
C GLU A 52 19.07 17.55 -8.35
N LEU A 53 18.94 16.79 -9.42
CA LEU A 53 18.51 17.30 -10.73
C LEU A 53 17.10 17.90 -10.72
N ILE A 54 16.18 17.34 -9.94
CA ILE A 54 14.87 17.96 -9.74
C ILE A 54 15.00 19.33 -9.08
N LYS A 55 15.83 19.45 -8.03
CA LYS A 55 16.09 20.72 -7.35
C LYS A 55 16.73 21.74 -8.29
N THR A 56 17.77 21.35 -9.03
CA THR A 56 18.47 22.24 -9.97
C THR A 56 17.55 22.67 -11.11
N LYS A 57 16.78 21.75 -11.71
CA LYS A 57 15.78 22.07 -12.74
C LYS A 57 14.76 23.10 -12.23
N ARG A 58 14.23 22.92 -11.00
CA ARG A 58 13.28 23.87 -10.39
C ARG A 58 13.92 25.24 -10.16
N CYS A 59 15.18 25.27 -9.72
CA CYS A 59 15.94 26.51 -9.54
C CYS A 59 16.16 27.25 -10.87
N LEU A 60 16.65 26.53 -11.90
CA LEU A 60 16.89 27.07 -13.23
C LEU A 60 15.60 27.56 -13.89
N ARG A 61 14.47 26.87 -13.71
CA ARG A 61 13.16 27.35 -14.18
C ARG A 61 12.80 28.69 -13.55
N ARG A 62 12.97 28.84 -12.23
CA ARG A 62 12.70 30.11 -11.53
C ARG A 62 13.60 31.23 -12.06
N LYS A 63 14.89 30.96 -12.25
CA LYS A 63 15.84 31.93 -12.82
C LYS A 63 15.43 32.32 -14.24
N ALA A 64 15.20 31.35 -15.12
CA ALA A 64 14.82 31.59 -16.51
C ALA A 64 13.53 32.42 -16.65
N ILE A 65 12.50 32.13 -15.84
CA ILE A 65 11.25 32.92 -15.83
C ILE A 65 11.50 34.34 -15.33
N ARG A 66 12.33 34.50 -14.28
CA ARG A 66 12.59 35.81 -13.69
C ARG A 66 13.44 36.71 -14.58
N THR A 67 14.50 36.16 -15.18
CA THR A 67 15.47 36.96 -15.93
C THR A 67 15.15 37.06 -17.41
N GLN A 68 14.31 36.15 -17.95
CA GLN A 68 14.03 36.02 -19.39
C GLN A 68 15.29 35.85 -20.26
N ASP A 69 16.42 35.45 -19.65
CA ASP A 69 17.70 35.28 -20.32
C ASP A 69 17.73 33.95 -21.12
N PRO A 70 18.05 33.98 -22.42
CA PRO A 70 18.24 32.78 -23.24
C PRO A 70 19.22 31.77 -22.63
N TRP A 71 20.29 32.21 -21.98
CA TRP A 71 21.27 31.31 -21.37
C TRP A 71 20.65 30.45 -20.26
N HIS A 72 19.87 31.08 -19.39
CA HIS A 72 19.15 30.37 -18.32
C HIS A 72 18.09 29.40 -18.86
N ARG A 73 17.45 29.72 -20.00
CA ARG A 73 16.53 28.82 -20.69
C ARG A 73 17.24 27.59 -21.26
N ILE A 74 18.45 27.76 -21.81
CA ILE A 74 19.29 26.65 -22.29
C ILE A 74 19.66 25.73 -21.12
N LEU A 75 20.15 26.29 -20.01
CA LEU A 75 20.50 25.53 -18.81
C LEU A 75 19.30 24.75 -18.26
N TRP A 76 18.14 25.38 -18.15
CA TRP A 76 16.91 24.70 -17.73
C TRP A 76 16.55 23.54 -18.66
N SER A 77 16.67 23.74 -19.97
CA SER A 77 16.38 22.71 -20.97
C SER A 77 17.37 21.54 -20.89
N ARG A 78 18.66 21.81 -20.67
CA ARG A 78 19.69 20.78 -20.44
C ARG A 78 19.39 19.95 -19.19
N ALA A 79 19.13 20.60 -18.07
CA ALA A 79 18.75 19.91 -16.83
C ALA A 79 17.47 19.08 -16.98
N ALA A 80 16.50 19.58 -17.76
CA ALA A 80 15.29 18.84 -18.07
C ALA A 80 15.53 17.58 -18.94
N LYS A 81 16.43 17.68 -19.93
CA LYS A 81 16.83 16.53 -20.76
C LYS A 81 17.56 15.48 -19.92
N GLN A 82 18.54 15.89 -19.12
CA GLN A 82 19.30 14.98 -18.24
C GLN A 82 18.38 14.26 -17.25
N LEU A 83 17.48 15.00 -16.60
CA LEU A 83 16.48 14.39 -15.69
C LEU A 83 15.57 13.39 -16.44
N LYS A 84 15.19 13.68 -17.69
CA LYS A 84 14.36 12.77 -18.50
C LYS A 84 15.07 11.45 -18.79
N ILE A 85 16.38 11.48 -19.03
CA ILE A 85 17.20 10.29 -19.27
C ILE A 85 17.25 9.42 -18.01
N ILE A 86 17.66 10.00 -16.87
CA ILE A 86 17.76 9.27 -15.60
C ILE A 86 16.42 8.70 -15.15
N LEU A 87 15.32 9.45 -15.28
CA LEU A 87 13.99 8.95 -14.93
C LEU A 87 13.52 7.82 -15.87
N ARG A 88 14.00 7.77 -17.11
CA ARG A 88 13.71 6.67 -18.03
C ARG A 88 14.48 5.42 -17.63
N GLU A 89 15.76 5.56 -17.31
CA GLU A 89 16.60 4.45 -16.82
C GLU A 89 16.04 3.84 -15.55
N LEU A 90 15.80 4.66 -14.52
CA LEU A 90 15.20 4.20 -13.25
C LEU A 90 13.85 3.51 -13.43
N ARG A 91 13.06 3.97 -14.41
CA ARG A 91 11.79 3.33 -14.76
C ARG A 91 12.00 1.99 -15.45
N SER A 92 12.96 1.90 -16.37
CA SER A 92 13.32 0.66 -17.05
C SER A 92 13.77 -0.39 -16.05
N ASP A 93 14.73 -0.03 -15.19
CA ASP A 93 15.29 -0.93 -14.17
C ASP A 93 14.22 -1.43 -13.21
N TYR A 94 13.34 -0.54 -12.76
CA TYR A 94 12.20 -0.91 -11.92
C TYR A 94 11.28 -1.93 -12.60
N PHE A 95 11.01 -1.75 -13.90
CA PHE A 95 10.16 -2.68 -14.63
C PHE A 95 10.84 -4.01 -14.89
N GLU A 96 12.11 -4.04 -15.28
CA GLU A 96 12.88 -5.27 -15.45
C GLU A 96 12.92 -6.08 -14.16
N GLN A 97 13.20 -5.43 -13.02
CA GLN A 97 13.18 -6.10 -11.71
C GLN A 97 11.79 -6.61 -11.33
N LYS A 98 10.74 -5.85 -11.64
CA LYS A 98 9.37 -6.31 -11.41
C LYS A 98 9.07 -7.52 -12.28
N PHE A 99 9.33 -7.46 -13.58
CA PHE A 99 9.11 -8.55 -14.55
C PHE A 99 9.86 -9.83 -14.20
N ALA A 100 11.10 -9.72 -13.71
CA ALA A 100 11.88 -10.88 -13.23
C ALA A 100 11.23 -11.59 -12.01
N CYS A 101 10.39 -10.89 -11.25
CA CYS A 101 9.68 -11.41 -10.08
C CYS A 101 8.25 -11.91 -10.42
N LEU A 102 7.79 -11.81 -11.68
CA LEU A 102 6.46 -12.31 -12.07
C LEU A 102 6.47 -13.84 -12.22
N ASP A 103 5.65 -14.53 -11.43
CA ASP A 103 5.32 -15.94 -11.64
C ASP A 103 4.31 -16.09 -12.81
N ALA A 104 4.36 -17.20 -13.56
CA ALA A 104 3.59 -17.40 -14.80
C ALA A 104 2.06 -17.35 -14.58
N ASN A 105 1.61 -17.62 -13.36
CA ASN A 105 0.20 -17.71 -13.01
C ASN A 105 -0.32 -16.37 -12.43
N TYR A 106 -0.98 -15.55 -13.25
CA TYR A 106 -1.79 -14.38 -12.85
C TYR A 106 -1.06 -13.14 -12.29
N SER A 107 0.26 -13.03 -12.43
CA SER A 107 1.02 -11.90 -11.88
C SER A 107 0.95 -10.62 -12.75
N LEU A 108 0.75 -10.74 -14.07
CA LEU A 108 0.79 -9.60 -15.01
C LEU A 108 -0.39 -8.64 -14.86
N TRP A 109 -1.62 -9.16 -14.72
CA TRP A 109 -2.79 -8.30 -14.53
C TRP A 109 -2.72 -7.55 -13.18
N LYS A 110 -2.21 -8.20 -12.13
CA LYS A 110 -1.99 -7.56 -10.82
C LYS A 110 -0.94 -6.46 -10.92
N CYS A 111 0.18 -6.73 -11.59
CA CYS A 111 1.23 -5.75 -11.83
C CYS A 111 0.72 -4.56 -12.65
N THR A 112 0.07 -4.81 -13.79
CA THR A 112 -0.48 -3.75 -14.64
C THR A 112 -1.59 -2.95 -13.94
N LYS A 113 -2.45 -3.59 -13.14
CA LYS A 113 -3.45 -2.91 -12.31
C LYS A 113 -2.77 -1.99 -11.29
N ALA A 114 -1.76 -2.47 -10.58
CA ALA A 114 -0.99 -1.67 -9.62
C ALA A 114 -0.30 -0.46 -10.28
N LEU A 115 0.17 -0.61 -11.53
CA LEU A 115 0.80 0.49 -12.28
C LEU A 115 -0.19 1.53 -12.80
N LYS A 116 -1.41 1.10 -13.15
CA LYS A 116 -2.48 1.98 -13.64
C LYS A 116 -3.26 2.64 -12.51
N LEU A 117 -3.18 2.12 -11.29
CA LEU A 117 -3.77 2.69 -10.09
C LEU A 117 -3.18 4.09 -9.87
N GLN A 118 -3.99 5.11 -10.15
CA GLN A 118 -3.65 6.47 -9.72
C GLN A 118 -3.73 6.53 -8.20
N PRO A 119 -2.79 7.22 -7.52
CA PRO A 119 -2.95 7.48 -6.09
C PRO A 119 -4.30 8.17 -5.88
N PRO A 120 -5.09 7.75 -4.88
CA PRO A 120 -6.37 8.37 -4.60
C PRO A 120 -6.17 9.87 -4.40
N ARG A 121 -6.95 10.68 -5.12
CA ARG A 121 -6.97 12.12 -4.87
C ARG A 121 -7.71 12.33 -3.55
N TRP A 122 -6.97 12.63 -2.49
CA TRP A 122 -7.58 13.15 -1.27
C TRP A 122 -8.11 14.55 -1.55
N VAL A 123 -9.41 14.64 -1.82
CA VAL A 123 -10.09 15.93 -1.94
C VAL A 123 -10.30 16.43 -0.52
N PRO A 124 -9.79 17.62 -0.16
CA PRO A 124 -10.02 18.19 1.15
C PRO A 124 -11.54 18.33 1.39
N VAL A 125 -12.04 17.70 2.45
CA VAL A 125 -13.45 17.84 2.84
C VAL A 125 -13.67 19.24 3.39
N ARG A 126 -14.80 19.87 3.04
CA ARG A 126 -15.16 21.19 3.58
C ARG A 126 -16.16 21.05 4.72
N CYS A 127 -16.00 21.87 5.75
CA CYS A 127 -16.99 22.07 6.78
C CYS A 127 -18.14 22.96 6.25
N PRO A 128 -19.31 22.97 6.90
CA PRO A 128 -20.43 23.84 6.52
C PRO A 128 -20.07 25.33 6.46
N GLY A 129 -19.13 25.78 7.30
CA GLY A 129 -18.59 27.16 7.28
C GLY A 129 -17.66 27.48 6.11
N GLY A 130 -17.45 26.56 5.16
CA GLY A 130 -16.59 26.75 3.99
C GLY A 130 -15.09 26.54 4.23
N GLU A 131 -14.67 26.39 5.48
CA GLU A 131 -13.31 26.03 5.86
C GLU A 131 -12.99 24.56 5.53
N PHE A 132 -11.71 24.25 5.36
CA PHE A 132 -11.26 22.87 5.18
C PHE A 132 -11.30 22.11 6.51
N ALA A 133 -11.87 20.91 6.48
CA ALA A 133 -11.95 20.05 7.65
C ALA A 133 -10.55 19.57 8.05
N LYS A 134 -10.17 19.82 9.31
CA LYS A 134 -8.91 19.31 9.89
C LYS A 134 -8.88 17.79 9.94
N ALA A 135 -10.04 17.16 10.09
CA ALA A 135 -10.24 15.72 10.05
C ALA A 135 -11.59 15.41 9.39
N GLU A 136 -11.65 14.32 8.63
CA GLU A 136 -12.86 13.89 7.92
C GLU A 136 -14.04 13.69 8.87
N GLY A 137 -13.78 13.18 10.08
CA GLY A 137 -14.80 12.95 11.10
C GLY A 137 -15.53 14.22 11.55
N PHE A 138 -14.89 15.39 11.50
CA PHE A 138 -15.52 16.64 11.93
C PHE A 138 -16.56 17.13 10.91
N ALA A 139 -16.23 17.06 9.62
CA ALA A 139 -17.21 17.35 8.57
C ALA A 139 -18.32 16.29 8.50
N PHE A 140 -17.98 15.03 8.78
CA PHE A 140 -18.96 13.95 8.87
C PHE A 140 -19.95 14.18 10.02
N GLY A 141 -19.49 14.65 11.18
CA GLY A 141 -20.35 15.00 12.32
C GLY A 141 -21.42 16.04 11.96
N PHE A 142 -21.03 17.13 11.31
CA PHE A 142 -21.99 18.13 10.83
C PHE A 142 -22.97 17.57 9.80
N HIS A 143 -22.49 16.71 8.90
CA HIS A 143 -23.37 16.08 7.91
C HIS A 143 -24.40 15.16 8.57
N LEU A 144 -24.01 14.43 9.61
CA LEU A 144 -24.94 13.63 10.41
C LEU A 144 -25.92 14.51 11.16
N GLU A 145 -25.46 15.59 11.81
CA GLU A 145 -26.34 16.51 12.52
C GLU A 145 -27.41 17.09 11.60
N ASP A 146 -27.03 17.58 10.41
CA ASP A 146 -27.95 18.09 9.39
C ASP A 146 -28.96 17.02 8.95
N ARG A 147 -28.48 15.79 8.69
CA ARG A 147 -29.30 14.69 8.19
C ARG A 147 -30.23 14.06 9.23
N PHE A 148 -29.81 14.08 10.51
CA PHE A 148 -30.53 13.54 11.65
C PHE A 148 -31.22 14.65 12.46
N THR A 149 -31.58 15.75 11.81
CA THR A 149 -32.58 16.67 12.36
C THR A 149 -33.96 16.01 12.33
N PRO A 150 -34.75 16.09 13.41
CA PRO A 150 -36.12 15.60 13.39
C PRO A 150 -36.88 16.37 12.31
N TYR A 151 -37.39 15.69 11.30
CA TYR A 151 -38.36 16.31 10.40
C TYR A 151 -39.63 16.65 11.19
N ASP A 152 -40.31 17.75 10.83
CA ASP A 152 -41.58 18.21 11.43
C ASP A 152 -42.77 17.23 11.27
N PHE A 153 -42.53 15.99 10.85
CA PHE A 153 -43.56 14.94 10.75
C PHE A 153 -43.97 14.37 12.11
N ALA A 154 -43.12 14.52 13.15
CA ALA A 154 -43.43 14.04 14.48
C ALA A 154 -44.15 15.13 15.29
N THR A 155 -45.28 14.78 15.91
CA THR A 155 -45.99 15.67 16.82
C THR A 155 -45.12 15.94 18.07
N THR A 156 -45.28 17.10 18.70
CA THR A 156 -44.58 17.47 19.95
C THR A 156 -44.66 16.40 21.04
N GLU A 157 -45.78 15.67 21.12
CA GLU A 157 -45.95 14.55 22.07
C GLU A 157 -45.05 13.35 21.75
N GLN A 158 -44.90 13.00 20.46
CA GLN A 158 -44.04 11.88 20.04
C GLN A 158 -42.57 12.18 20.32
N ILE A 159 -42.16 13.44 20.14
CA ILE A 159 -40.82 13.93 20.48
C ILE A 159 -40.59 13.79 22.00
N ARG A 160 -41.57 14.23 22.82
CA ARG A 160 -41.50 14.14 24.28
C ARG A 160 -41.41 12.69 24.78
N GLU A 161 -42.22 11.80 24.22
CA GLU A 161 -42.21 10.36 24.53
C GLU A 161 -40.85 9.73 24.19
N THR A 162 -40.31 10.05 23.01
CA THR A 162 -39.00 9.54 22.58
C THR A 162 -37.88 10.02 23.51
N HIS A 163 -37.88 11.29 23.90
CA HIS A 163 -36.91 11.82 24.87
C HIS A 163 -37.02 11.14 26.24
N GLN A 164 -38.24 10.92 26.71
CA GLN A 164 -38.49 10.23 27.97
C GLN A 164 -38.00 8.78 27.92
N TYR A 165 -38.19 8.09 26.80
CA TYR A 165 -37.68 6.73 26.57
C TYR A 165 -36.15 6.68 26.53
N LEU A 166 -35.49 7.60 25.81
CA LEU A 166 -34.02 7.66 25.72
C LEU A 166 -33.35 7.99 27.07
N GLN A 167 -34.03 8.74 27.95
CA GLN A 167 -33.57 9.06 29.29
C GLN A 167 -33.91 7.98 30.33
N MET A 168 -34.77 7.03 29.98
CA MET A 168 -35.11 5.92 30.87
C MET A 168 -33.86 5.06 31.10
N PRO A 169 -33.54 4.69 32.35
CA PRO A 169 -32.44 3.77 32.61
C PRO A 169 -32.64 2.49 31.81
N LEU A 170 -31.58 1.98 31.18
CA LEU A 170 -31.64 0.72 30.43
C LEU A 170 -32.29 -0.34 31.32
N GLN A 171 -33.48 -0.79 30.93
CA GLN A 171 -34.09 -1.92 31.62
C GLN A 171 -33.15 -3.10 31.41
N MET A 172 -32.61 -3.63 32.51
CA MET A 172 -31.82 -4.85 32.46
C MET A 172 -32.73 -5.97 31.97
N SER A 173 -32.74 -6.18 30.65
CA SER A 173 -33.42 -7.33 30.08
C SER A 173 -32.71 -8.58 30.59
N TRP A 174 -33.50 -9.57 31.00
CA TRP A 174 -32.98 -10.89 31.33
C TRP A 174 -32.17 -11.43 30.14
N PRO A 175 -31.05 -12.14 30.40
CA PRO A 175 -30.21 -12.68 29.33
C PRO A 175 -31.05 -13.54 28.38
N PHE A 176 -30.80 -13.38 27.07
CA PHE A 176 -31.47 -14.16 26.05
C PHE A 176 -31.31 -15.66 26.35
N LYS A 177 -32.42 -16.40 26.29
CA LYS A 177 -32.38 -17.86 26.44
C LYS A 177 -31.53 -18.43 25.30
N PRO A 178 -30.63 -19.40 25.57
CA PRO A 178 -29.79 -19.99 24.54
C PRO A 178 -30.68 -20.68 23.49
N ILE A 179 -30.44 -20.33 22.22
CA ILE A 179 -31.10 -20.95 21.07
C ILE A 179 -30.53 -22.37 20.95
N ARG A 180 -31.36 -23.39 21.18
CA ARG A 180 -31.02 -24.77 20.83
C ARG A 180 -31.44 -25.00 19.39
N ILE A 181 -30.47 -25.31 18.54
CA ILE A 181 -30.71 -25.81 17.19
C ILE A 181 -30.79 -27.33 17.34
N GLU A 182 -31.94 -27.91 17.02
CA GLU A 182 -32.11 -29.37 16.86
C GLU A 182 -31.62 -29.81 15.47
#